data_AF-A0AAV8W587-F1
#
_entry.id   AF-A0AAV8W587-F1
#
_cell.length_a   1.000
_cell.length_b   1.000
_cell.length_c   1.000
_cell.angle_alpha   90.00
_cell.angle_beta   90.00
_cell.angle_gamma   90.00
#
_symmetry.space_group_name_H-M   'P 1'
#
loop_
_entity.id
_entity.type
_entity.pdbx_description
1 polymer ?
#
loop_
_entity_poly.entity_id
_entity_poly.type
_entity_poly.pdbx_seq_one_letter_code
_entity_poly.pdbx_strand_id
1 'polypeptide(L)'
;MFMVHIVILDYAKLTSVFFMYDAVNLLRKRYENIDKRLGGINNYKVIRSGTIKELQRIYVVYTDVDEAVHTFNKIFGWPMFLSLVETTEMVLFFLAMWVENAVPLVSDKPLPVQGLGVIFTSVVFLRLCGPIMIIFSCDAVLQGANKVLRNCRLLQATVPFLPREMEELKRLENLMENKMPKFTAANFFQINRSTLLAIISTTTTYMIVILQFNFY
;
A
#
# COMPACT_ATOMS: atom_id res chain seq x y z
N MET A 1 -30.81 -18.46 1.55
CA MET A 1 -29.86 -18.39 0.42
C MET A 1 -29.09 -17.06 0.42
N PHE A 2 -29.76 -15.90 0.47
CA PHE A 2 -29.13 -14.56 0.45
C PHE A 2 -28.05 -14.33 1.54
N MET A 3 -28.32 -14.68 2.80
CA MET A 3 -27.34 -14.56 3.90
C MET A 3 -26.04 -15.34 3.64
N VAL A 4 -26.14 -16.52 3.01
CA VAL A 4 -24.96 -17.35 2.71
C VAL A 4 -24.08 -16.67 1.66
N HIS A 5 -24.67 -16.02 0.67
CA HIS A 5 -23.91 -15.27 -0.34
C HIS A 5 -23.16 -14.07 0.26
N ILE A 6 -23.75 -13.36 1.22
CA ILE A 6 -23.08 -12.25 1.92
C ILE A 6 -21.85 -12.75 2.68
N VAL A 7 -22.02 -13.83 3.46
CA VAL A 7 -20.92 -14.41 4.25
C VAL A 7 -19.78 -14.90 3.35
N ILE A 8 -20.11 -15.56 2.25
CA ILE A 8 -19.09 -16.02 1.28
C ILE A 8 -18.34 -14.85 0.67
N LEU A 9 -19.05 -13.79 0.28
CA LEU A 9 -18.46 -12.61 -0.34
C LEU A 9 -17.55 -11.86 0.63
N ASP A 10 -17.94 -11.75 1.89
CA ASP A 10 -17.11 -11.17 2.95
C ASP A 10 -15.86 -12.01 3.25
N TYR A 11 -16.01 -13.33 3.30
CA TYR A 11 -14.88 -14.22 3.49
C TYR A 11 -13.88 -14.13 2.32
N ALA A 12 -14.39 -14.09 1.09
CA ALA A 12 -13.57 -13.93 -0.11
C ALA A 12 -12.80 -12.59 -0.11
N LYS A 13 -13.45 -11.50 0.32
CA LYS A 13 -12.81 -10.18 0.47
C LYS A 13 -11.69 -10.21 1.50
N LEU A 14 -11.96 -10.73 2.69
CA LEU A 14 -10.96 -10.82 3.75
C LEU A 14 -9.74 -11.64 3.29
N THR A 15 -10.01 -12.78 2.66
CA THR A 15 -8.98 -13.66 2.08
C THR A 15 -8.18 -12.93 1.00
N SER A 16 -8.85 -12.16 0.13
CA SER A 16 -8.17 -11.35 -0.89
C SER A 16 -7.26 -10.29 -0.27
N VAL A 17 -7.67 -9.63 0.81
CA VAL A 17 -6.85 -8.64 1.53
C VAL A 17 -5.60 -9.29 2.12
N PHE A 18 -5.73 -10.48 2.72
CA PHE A 18 -4.59 -11.24 3.22
C PHE A 18 -3.61 -11.62 2.11
N PHE A 19 -4.10 -12.15 0.98
CA PHE A 19 -3.23 -12.48 -0.15
C PHE A 19 -2.54 -11.26 -0.75
N MET A 20 -3.23 -10.12 -0.84
CA MET A 20 -2.60 -8.86 -1.26
C MET A 20 -1.47 -8.47 -0.31
N TYR A 21 -1.75 -8.49 1.00
CA TYR A 21 -0.79 -8.13 2.02
C TYR A 21 0.47 -9.00 1.97
N ASP A 22 0.29 -10.32 1.84
CA ASP A 22 1.40 -11.27 1.73
C ASP A 22 2.21 -11.07 0.45
N ALA A 23 1.55 -10.82 -0.69
CA ALA A 23 2.21 -10.52 -1.95
C ALA A 23 3.04 -9.23 -1.86
N VAL A 24 2.49 -8.17 -1.29
CA VAL A 24 3.20 -6.89 -1.10
C VAL A 24 4.38 -7.07 -0.12
N ASN A 25 4.21 -7.83 0.96
CA ASN A 25 5.29 -8.14 1.89
C ASN A 25 6.41 -8.97 1.24
N LEU A 26 6.08 -9.89 0.34
CA LEU A 26 7.07 -10.63 -0.43
C LEU A 26 7.90 -9.68 -1.30
N LEU A 27 7.24 -8.75 -1.99
CA LEU A 27 7.92 -7.71 -2.78
C LEU A 27 8.83 -6.85 -1.88
N ARG A 28 8.36 -6.45 -0.70
CA ARG A 28 9.16 -5.68 0.27
C ARG A 28 10.44 -6.42 0.65
N LYS A 29 10.34 -7.71 1.00
CA LYS A 29 11.50 -8.55 1.32
C LYS A 29 12.49 -8.66 0.15
N ARG A 30 12.00 -8.64 -1.09
CA ARG A 30 12.87 -8.64 -2.28
C ARG A 30 13.67 -7.34 -2.40
N TYR A 31 13.05 -6.18 -2.20
CA TYR A 31 13.77 -4.90 -2.18
C TYR A 31 14.78 -4.83 -1.03
N GLU A 32 14.42 -5.29 0.17
CA GLU A 32 15.36 -5.38 1.30
C GLU A 32 16.57 -6.29 1.00
N ASN A 33 16.36 -7.38 0.25
CA ASN A 33 17.45 -8.26 -0.18
C ASN A 33 18.35 -7.59 -1.22
N ILE A 34 17.78 -6.85 -2.17
CA ILE A 34 18.54 -6.04 -3.13
C ILE A 34 19.39 -5.00 -2.39
N ASP A 35 18.79 -4.31 -1.42
CA ASP A 35 19.46 -3.31 -0.57
C ASP A 35 20.66 -3.92 0.16
N LYS A 36 20.47 -5.09 0.79
CA LYS A 36 21.55 -5.83 1.46
C LYS A 36 22.68 -6.22 0.52
N ARG A 37 22.36 -6.63 -0.72
CA ARG A 37 23.38 -6.99 -1.73
C ARG A 37 24.18 -5.77 -2.17
N LEU A 38 23.52 -4.63 -2.42
CA LEU A 38 24.20 -3.37 -2.73
C LEU A 38 25.09 -2.91 -1.56
N GLY A 39 24.59 -2.99 -0.32
CA GLY A 39 25.37 -2.69 0.88
C GLY A 39 26.59 -3.60 1.03
N GLY A 40 26.47 -4.87 0.63
CA GLY A 40 27.58 -5.81 0.55
C GLY A 40 28.70 -5.31 -0.39
N ILE A 41 28.35 -4.75 -1.54
CA ILE A 41 29.33 -4.18 -2.50
C ILE A 41 30.04 -2.98 -1.88
N ASN A 42 29.32 -2.08 -1.20
CA ASN A 42 29.89 -0.89 -0.57
C ASN A 42 30.92 -1.22 0.53
N ASN A 43 30.77 -2.35 1.21
CA ASN A 43 31.69 -2.77 2.27
C ASN A 43 33.05 -3.23 1.74
N TYR A 44 33.17 -3.52 0.44
CA TYR A 44 34.46 -3.84 -0.16
C TYR A 44 35.18 -2.56 -0.59
N LYS A 45 36.24 -2.19 0.15
CA LYS A 45 37.12 -1.05 -0.20
C LYS A 45 37.88 -1.23 -1.52
N VAL A 46 37.93 -2.46 -2.05
CA VAL A 46 38.63 -2.81 -3.28
C VAL A 46 37.67 -3.60 -4.16
N ILE A 47 37.58 -3.18 -5.42
CA ILE A 47 36.81 -3.82 -6.47
C ILE A 47 37.22 -5.29 -6.60
N ARG A 48 36.24 -6.20 -6.51
CA ARG A 48 36.45 -7.63 -6.77
C ARG A 48 36.03 -7.97 -8.19
N SER A 49 36.69 -8.95 -8.82
CA SER A 49 36.30 -9.48 -10.14
C SER A 49 34.86 -10.01 -10.23
N GLY A 50 34.18 -10.20 -9.09
CA GLY A 50 32.77 -10.60 -9.00
C GLY A 50 31.76 -9.45 -9.01
N THR A 51 32.18 -8.18 -8.89
CA THR A 51 31.26 -7.04 -8.73
C THR A 51 30.31 -6.90 -9.93
N ILE A 52 30.83 -7.01 -11.16
CA ILE A 52 30.01 -6.98 -12.38
C ILE A 52 28.92 -8.06 -12.34
N LYS A 53 29.28 -9.28 -11.96
CA LYS A 53 28.31 -10.40 -11.88
C LYS A 53 27.24 -10.14 -10.83
N GLU A 54 27.57 -9.52 -9.71
CA GLU A 54 26.59 -9.17 -8.69
C GLU A 54 25.69 -8.01 -9.14
N LEU A 55 26.22 -6.97 -9.79
CA LEU A 55 25.41 -5.88 -10.37
C LEU A 55 24.43 -6.42 -11.42
N GLN A 56 24.89 -7.29 -12.33
CA GLN A 56 24.03 -7.95 -13.30
C GLN A 56 22.96 -8.82 -12.63
N ARG A 57 23.30 -9.53 -11.55
CA ARG A 57 22.32 -10.30 -10.78
C ARG A 57 21.28 -9.38 -10.13
N ILE A 58 21.70 -8.25 -9.58
CA ILE A 58 20.77 -7.25 -9.01
C ILE A 58 19.86 -6.69 -10.09
N TYR A 59 20.38 -6.41 -11.28
CA TYR A 59 19.60 -5.94 -12.43
C TYR A 59 18.47 -6.90 -12.82
N VAL A 60 18.80 -8.20 -12.94
CA VAL A 60 17.80 -9.25 -13.24
C VAL A 60 16.75 -9.31 -12.15
N VAL A 61 17.17 -9.41 -10.88
CA VAL A 61 16.24 -9.50 -9.75
C VAL A 61 15.35 -8.26 -9.64
N TYR A 62 15.86 -7.06 -9.92
CA TYR A 62 15.05 -5.84 -9.92
C TYR A 62 14.00 -5.87 -11.04
N THR A 63 14.37 -6.35 -12.22
CA THR A 63 13.45 -6.51 -13.36
C THR A 63 12.34 -7.50 -13.03
N ASP A 64 12.66 -8.63 -12.40
CA ASP A 64 11.67 -9.63 -11.97
C ASP A 64 10.69 -9.04 -10.94
N VAL A 65 11.20 -8.20 -10.01
CA VAL A 65 10.37 -7.54 -9.00
C VAL A 65 9.44 -6.49 -9.63
N ASP A 66 9.92 -5.73 -10.61
CA ASP A 66 9.10 -4.79 -11.40
C ASP A 66 7.96 -5.53 -12.14
N GLU A 67 8.25 -6.64 -12.80
CA GLU A 67 7.23 -7.47 -13.45
C GLU A 67 6.23 -8.05 -12.44
N ALA A 68 6.70 -8.43 -11.25
CA ALA A 68 5.83 -8.89 -10.18
C ALA A 68 4.90 -7.78 -9.66
N VAL A 69 5.37 -6.53 -9.56
CA VAL A 69 4.51 -5.36 -9.23
C VAL A 69 3.46 -5.13 -10.32
N HIS A 70 3.84 -5.22 -11.59
CA HIS A 70 2.90 -5.10 -12.71
C HIS A 70 1.83 -6.21 -12.67
N THR A 71 2.26 -7.45 -12.42
CA THR A 71 1.36 -8.60 -12.26
C THR A 71 0.44 -8.44 -11.06
N PHE A 72 0.95 -7.94 -9.94
CA PHE A 72 0.16 -7.61 -8.76
C PHE A 72 -0.96 -6.62 -9.11
N ASN A 73 -0.64 -5.51 -9.79
CA ASN A 73 -1.64 -4.53 -10.20
C ASN A 73 -2.71 -5.13 -11.13
N LYS A 74 -2.31 -6.03 -12.03
CA LYS A 74 -3.25 -6.69 -12.95
C LYS A 74 -4.24 -7.60 -12.21
N ILE A 75 -3.77 -8.33 -11.20
CA ILE A 75 -4.58 -9.28 -10.44
C ILE A 75 -5.43 -8.56 -9.38
N PHE A 76 -4.79 -7.66 -8.62
CA PHE A 76 -5.36 -7.07 -7.41
C PHE A 76 -5.82 -5.63 -7.58
N GLY A 77 -5.57 -4.98 -8.72
CA GLY A 77 -5.94 -3.58 -8.95
C GLY A 77 -7.44 -3.34 -8.80
N TRP A 78 -8.28 -4.19 -9.39
CA TRP A 78 -9.74 -4.11 -9.26
C TRP A 78 -10.23 -4.44 -7.84
N PRO A 79 -9.85 -5.58 -7.24
CA PRO A 79 -10.19 -5.87 -5.85
C PRO A 79 -9.76 -4.75 -4.87
N MET A 80 -8.59 -4.15 -5.07
CA MET A 80 -8.10 -3.04 -4.26
C MET A 80 -8.94 -1.78 -4.46
N PHE A 81 -9.29 -1.44 -5.70
CA PHE A 81 -10.20 -0.32 -6.00
C PHE A 81 -11.56 -0.50 -5.32
N LEU A 82 -12.21 -1.65 -5.52
CA LEU A 82 -13.52 -1.94 -4.95
C LEU A 82 -13.48 -1.92 -3.41
N SER A 83 -12.41 -2.46 -2.81
CA SER A 83 -12.23 -2.43 -1.37
C SER A 83 -12.12 -1.00 -0.82
N LEU A 84 -11.45 -0.08 -1.53
CA LEU A 84 -11.34 1.32 -1.12
C LEU A 84 -12.67 2.08 -1.25
N VAL A 85 -13.40 1.84 -2.34
CA VAL A 85 -14.74 2.44 -2.56
C VAL A 85 -15.70 1.98 -1.46
N GLU A 86 -15.80 0.67 -1.24
CA GLU A 86 -16.65 0.10 -0.19
C GLU A 86 -16.28 0.64 1.19
N THR A 87 -14.99 0.77 1.48
CA THR A 87 -14.53 1.31 2.76
C THR A 87 -14.92 2.78 2.92
N THR A 88 -14.83 3.57 1.85
CA THR A 88 -15.23 4.99 1.87
C THR A 88 -16.74 5.11 2.08
N GLU A 89 -17.53 4.32 1.35
CA GLU A 89 -18.99 4.25 1.53
C GLU A 89 -19.37 3.84 2.95
N MET A 90 -18.76 2.79 3.49
CA MET A 90 -19.02 2.32 4.86
C MET A 90 -18.69 3.38 5.91
N VAL A 91 -17.57 4.10 5.75
CA VAL A 91 -17.21 5.20 6.66
C VAL A 91 -18.23 6.34 6.57
N LEU A 92 -18.64 6.73 5.37
CA LEU A 92 -19.65 7.77 5.19
C LEU A 92 -20.99 7.37 5.81
N PHE A 93 -21.44 6.14 5.57
CA PHE A 93 -22.66 5.62 6.16
C PHE A 93 -22.58 5.57 7.69
N PHE A 94 -21.44 5.12 8.24
CA PHE A 94 -21.20 5.13 9.68
C PHE A 94 -21.28 6.54 10.26
N LEU A 95 -20.64 7.52 9.62
CA LEU A 95 -20.68 8.91 10.06
C LEU A 95 -22.07 9.52 9.95
N ALA A 96 -22.80 9.28 8.86
CA ALA A 96 -24.17 9.75 8.68
C ALA A 96 -25.09 9.21 9.79
N MET A 97 -25.05 7.89 10.00
CA MET A 97 -25.77 7.23 11.09
C MET A 97 -25.36 7.78 12.46
N TRP A 98 -24.08 8.03 12.67
CA TRP A 98 -23.59 8.60 13.92
C TRP A 98 -24.12 10.02 14.13
N VAL A 99 -24.14 10.86 13.10
CA VAL A 99 -24.71 12.22 13.18
C VAL A 99 -26.21 12.16 13.49
N GLU A 100 -26.99 11.38 12.74
CA GLU A 100 -28.44 11.25 12.95
C GLU A 100 -28.79 10.69 14.35
N ASN A 101 -27.98 9.77 14.88
CA ASN A 101 -28.23 9.15 16.19
C ASN A 101 -27.55 9.89 17.35
N ALA A 102 -26.54 10.72 17.10
CA ALA A 102 -25.90 11.57 18.10
C ALA A 102 -26.70 12.84 18.37
N VAL A 103 -27.39 13.41 17.36
CA VAL A 103 -28.29 14.56 17.55
C VAL A 103 -29.36 14.31 18.64
N PRO A 104 -29.96 13.11 18.78
CA PRO A 104 -30.86 12.80 19.88
C PRO A 104 -30.20 12.33 21.20
N LEU A 105 -28.86 12.38 21.39
CA LEU A 105 -28.20 12.02 22.67
C LEU A 105 -28.54 12.94 23.86
N VAL A 106 -29.36 13.98 23.65
CA VAL A 106 -29.98 14.77 24.73
C VAL A 106 -31.24 14.08 25.30
N SER A 107 -31.68 12.95 24.73
CA SER A 107 -32.91 12.26 25.14
C SER A 107 -32.64 10.80 25.52
N ASP A 108 -33.04 10.43 26.73
CA ASP A 108 -32.89 9.12 27.39
C ASP A 108 -33.32 7.94 26.50
N LYS A 109 -32.37 7.34 25.76
CA LYS A 109 -32.62 6.12 24.96
C LYS A 109 -32.26 4.84 25.73
N PRO A 110 -33.04 3.75 25.57
CA PRO A 110 -32.88 2.52 26.34
C PRO A 110 -31.59 1.74 25.97
N LEU A 111 -30.99 1.08 26.98
CA LEU A 111 -29.77 0.26 26.94
C LEU A 111 -29.54 -0.64 25.69
N PRO A 112 -30.54 -1.34 25.10
CA PRO A 112 -30.30 -2.21 23.93
C PRO A 112 -29.81 -1.47 22.67
N VAL A 113 -30.09 -0.17 22.54
CA VAL A 113 -29.64 0.65 21.39
C VAL A 113 -28.14 0.97 21.48
N GLN A 114 -27.60 1.07 22.70
CA GLN A 114 -26.17 1.36 22.93
C GLN A 114 -25.28 0.17 22.56
N GLY A 115 -25.72 -1.06 22.86
CA GLY A 115 -24.97 -2.28 22.52
C GLY A 115 -24.83 -2.51 21.01
N LEU A 116 -25.89 -2.24 20.25
CA LEU A 116 -25.86 -2.32 18.77
C LEU A 116 -24.88 -1.31 18.15
N GLY A 117 -24.80 -0.09 18.69
CA GLY A 117 -23.86 0.93 18.24
C GLY A 117 -22.39 0.52 18.44
N VAL A 118 -22.06 -0.09 19.59
CA VAL A 118 -20.71 -0.59 19.87
C VAL A 118 -20.31 -1.70 18.90
N ILE A 119 -21.21 -2.66 18.65
CA ILE A 119 -20.98 -3.74 17.70
C ILE A 119 -20.74 -3.16 16.30
N PHE A 120 -21.62 -2.27 15.84
CA PHE A 120 -21.50 -1.66 14.52
C PHE A 120 -20.18 -0.88 14.36
N THR A 121 -19.81 -0.10 15.37
CA THR A 121 -18.53 0.64 15.42
C THR A 121 -17.35 -0.33 15.30
N SER A 122 -17.35 -1.42 16.08
CA SER A 122 -16.26 -2.40 16.05
C SER A 122 -16.10 -3.08 14.69
N VAL A 123 -17.20 -3.37 14.00
CA VAL A 123 -17.20 -3.96 12.65
C VAL A 123 -16.59 -3.00 11.62
N VAL A 124 -16.96 -1.71 11.67
CA VAL A 124 -16.40 -0.69 10.78
C VAL A 124 -14.89 -0.55 10.98
N PHE A 125 -14.43 -0.47 12.24
CA PHE A 125 -13.00 -0.43 12.54
C PHE A 125 -12.24 -1.64 12.02
N LEU A 126 -12.78 -2.85 12.19
CA LEU A 126 -12.15 -4.07 11.68
C LEU A 126 -12.03 -4.07 10.16
N ARG A 127 -13.06 -3.57 9.45
CA ARG A 127 -13.06 -3.47 7.99
C ARG A 127 -12.07 -2.44 7.46
N LEU A 128 -11.85 -1.35 8.20
CA LEU A 128 -10.86 -0.32 7.85
C LEU A 128 -9.41 -0.82 7.92
N CYS A 129 -9.12 -1.76 8.83
CA CYS A 129 -7.75 -2.25 9.03
C CYS A 129 -7.13 -2.82 7.75
N GLY A 130 -7.89 -3.60 6.97
CA GLY A 130 -7.37 -4.27 5.77
C GLY A 130 -6.82 -3.31 4.71
N PRO A 131 -7.64 -2.41 4.15
CA PRO A 131 -7.21 -1.43 3.14
C PRO A 131 -6.08 -0.52 3.66
N ILE A 132 -6.15 -0.08 4.92
CA ILE A 132 -5.11 0.75 5.54
C ILE A 132 -3.78 0.00 5.55
N MET A 133 -3.78 -1.26 5.98
CA MET A 133 -2.59 -2.10 6.00
C MET A 133 -2.00 -2.30 4.60
N ILE A 134 -2.85 -2.49 3.58
CA ILE A 134 -2.40 -2.60 2.18
C ILE A 134 -1.75 -1.29 1.72
N ILE A 135 -2.40 -0.13 1.96
CA ILE A 135 -1.87 1.19 1.57
C ILE A 135 -0.48 1.40 2.18
N PHE A 136 -0.34 1.17 3.49
CA PHE A 136 0.96 1.32 4.17
C PHE A 136 2.00 0.32 3.68
N SER A 137 1.61 -0.91 3.36
CA SER A 137 2.53 -1.92 2.85
C SER A 137 3.03 -1.56 1.45
N CYS A 138 2.16 -1.06 0.57
CA CYS A 138 2.52 -0.58 -0.76
C CYS A 138 3.47 0.62 -0.67
N ASP A 139 3.20 1.57 0.23
CA ASP A 139 4.06 2.72 0.49
C ASP A 139 5.44 2.27 1.03
N ALA A 140 5.48 1.27 1.92
CA ALA A 140 6.73 0.71 2.43
C ALA A 140 7.58 0.05 1.33
N VAL A 141 6.98 -0.62 0.35
CA VAL A 141 7.70 -1.14 -0.82
C VAL A 141 8.31 -0.01 -1.64
N LEU A 142 7.54 1.05 -1.90
CA LEU A 142 8.03 2.23 -2.61
C LEU A 142 9.19 2.92 -1.85
N GLN A 143 9.08 3.03 -0.53
CA GLN A 143 10.18 3.54 0.29
C GLN A 143 11.43 2.64 0.22
N GLY A 144 11.24 1.31 0.23
CA GLY A 144 12.31 0.34 0.05
C GLY A 144 13.03 0.48 -1.30
N ALA A 145 12.27 0.65 -2.39
CA ALA A 145 12.84 0.89 -3.72
C ALA A 145 13.61 2.22 -3.80
N ASN A 146 13.07 3.30 -3.20
CA ASN A 146 13.77 4.59 -3.11
C ASN A 146 15.08 4.50 -2.32
N LYS A 147 15.08 3.71 -1.24
CA LYS A 147 16.28 3.45 -0.44
C LYS A 147 17.35 2.72 -1.26
N VAL A 148 16.94 1.70 -2.02
CA VAL A 148 17.80 0.94 -2.94
C VAL A 148 18.44 1.87 -3.98
N LEU A 149 17.65 2.71 -4.63
CA LEU A 149 18.16 3.69 -5.61
C LEU A 149 19.15 4.68 -4.95
N ARG A 150 18.82 5.20 -3.78
CA ARG A 150 19.71 6.10 -3.03
C ARG A 150 21.04 5.42 -2.71
N ASN A 151 21.01 4.15 -2.28
CA ASN A 151 22.21 3.38 -1.98
C ASN A 151 23.04 3.08 -3.23
N CYS A 152 22.38 2.84 -4.38
CA CYS A 152 23.05 2.71 -5.67
C CYS A 152 23.82 3.99 -6.05
N ARG A 153 23.21 5.17 -5.86
CA ARG A 153 23.86 6.47 -6.10
C ARG A 153 25.01 6.75 -5.14
N LEU A 154 24.83 6.42 -3.86
CA LEU A 154 25.90 6.55 -2.87
C LEU A 154 27.09 5.68 -3.26
N LEU A 155 26.83 4.42 -3.65
CA LEU A 155 27.87 3.50 -4.09
C LEU A 155 28.67 4.07 -5.27
N GLN A 156 27.99 4.68 -6.25
CA GLN A 156 28.61 5.34 -7.40
C GLN A 156 29.56 6.49 -6.99
N ALA A 157 29.25 7.20 -5.91
CA ALA A 157 30.03 8.33 -5.42
C ALA A 157 31.18 7.93 -4.48
N THR A 158 31.03 6.82 -3.73
CA THR A 158 32.00 6.44 -2.67
C THR A 158 33.03 5.42 -3.11
N VAL A 159 32.73 4.57 -4.09
CA VAL A 159 33.62 3.48 -4.50
C VAL A 159 34.28 3.82 -5.84
N PRO A 160 35.62 3.79 -5.93
CA PRO A 160 36.30 3.95 -7.21
C PRO A 160 36.03 2.69 -8.04
N PHE A 161 35.13 2.77 -9.03
CA PHE A 161 34.82 1.68 -9.94
C PHE A 161 35.70 1.71 -11.20
N LEU A 162 35.93 0.54 -11.79
CA LEU A 162 36.48 0.46 -13.15
C LEU A 162 35.45 0.95 -14.16
N PRO A 163 35.86 1.46 -15.33
CA PRO A 163 34.93 2.01 -16.33
C PRO A 163 33.76 1.07 -16.67
N ARG A 164 34.02 -0.23 -16.81
CA ARG A 164 32.98 -1.25 -17.10
C ARG A 164 31.98 -1.44 -15.96
N GLU A 165 32.44 -1.37 -14.71
CA GLU A 165 31.56 -1.51 -13.55
C GLU A 165 30.71 -0.27 -13.32
N MET A 166 31.30 0.89 -13.56
CA MET A 166 30.59 2.16 -13.55
C MET A 166 29.49 2.19 -14.60
N GLU A 167 29.73 1.63 -15.79
CA GLU A 167 28.72 1.49 -16.85
C GLU A 167 27.56 0.59 -16.41
N GLU A 168 27.85 -0.59 -15.84
CA GLU A 168 26.81 -1.49 -15.32
C GLU A 168 26.03 -0.88 -14.15
N LEU A 169 26.70 -0.14 -13.26
CA LEU A 169 26.06 0.54 -12.15
C LEU A 169 25.14 1.66 -12.64
N LYS A 170 25.57 2.45 -13.64
CA LYS A 170 24.71 3.46 -14.30
C LYS A 170 23.52 2.83 -15.00
N ARG A 171 23.72 1.69 -15.65
CA ARG A 171 22.63 0.93 -16.28
C ARG A 171 21.61 0.47 -15.23
N LEU A 172 22.07 0.02 -14.07
CA LEU A 172 21.22 -0.36 -12.95
C LEU A 172 20.47 0.83 -12.37
N GLU A 173 21.16 1.96 -12.15
CA GLU A 173 20.55 3.21 -11.69
C GLU A 173 19.43 3.67 -12.64
N ASN A 174 19.73 3.73 -13.94
CA ASN A 174 18.75 4.09 -14.97
C ASN A 174 17.54 3.14 -14.96
N LEU A 175 17.74 1.84 -14.76
CA LEU A 175 16.63 0.89 -14.62
C LEU A 175 15.76 1.27 -13.41
N MET A 176 16.38 1.48 -12.24
CA MET A 176 15.68 1.78 -11.00
C MET A 176 14.91 3.11 -11.04
N GLU A 177 15.45 4.12 -11.70
CA GLU A 177 14.76 5.41 -11.89
C GLU A 177 13.54 5.28 -12.79
N ASN A 178 13.68 4.56 -13.90
CA ASN A 178 12.60 4.40 -14.88
C ASN A 178 11.52 3.42 -14.41
N LYS A 179 11.88 2.46 -13.55
CA LYS A 179 11.02 1.35 -13.13
C LYS A 179 10.73 1.34 -11.63
N MET A 180 10.47 2.52 -11.06
CA MET A 180 10.00 2.61 -9.68
C MET A 180 8.67 1.87 -9.50
N PRO A 181 8.49 1.11 -8.40
CA PRO A 181 7.26 0.35 -8.18
C PRO A 181 6.08 1.31 -8.03
N LYS A 182 5.05 1.08 -8.84
CA LYS A 182 3.81 1.85 -8.81
C LYS A 182 2.66 0.91 -8.55
N PHE A 183 2.12 0.91 -7.33
CA PHE A 183 0.89 0.19 -7.02
C PHE A 183 -0.30 1.01 -7.48
N THR A 184 -1.20 0.43 -8.25
CA THR A 184 -2.36 1.14 -8.82
C THR A 184 -3.66 0.40 -8.57
N ALA A 185 -4.71 1.15 -8.23
CA ALA A 185 -6.07 0.62 -8.10
C ALA A 185 -6.74 0.68 -9.47
N ALA A 186 -6.75 -0.45 -10.19
CA ALA A 186 -7.32 -0.62 -11.52
C ALA A 186 -6.88 0.47 -12.53
N ASN A 187 -5.64 0.96 -12.41
CA ASN A 187 -5.09 2.09 -13.16
C ASN A 187 -5.84 3.44 -13.03
N PHE A 188 -6.82 3.57 -12.13
CA PHE A 188 -7.47 4.86 -11.86
C PHE A 188 -6.55 5.81 -11.10
N PHE A 189 -5.89 5.32 -10.06
CA PHE A 189 -4.97 6.11 -9.25
C PHE A 189 -3.88 5.25 -8.61
N GLN A 190 -2.77 5.90 -8.25
CA GLN A 190 -1.67 5.28 -7.53
C GLN A 190 -1.99 5.17 -6.03
N ILE A 191 -1.68 4.02 -5.45
CA ILE A 191 -1.81 3.76 -4.02
C ILE A 191 -0.54 4.20 -3.30
N ASN A 192 -0.69 5.15 -2.40
CA ASN A 192 0.36 5.63 -1.50
C ASN A 192 -0.29 6.22 -0.24
N ARG A 193 0.52 6.66 0.72
CA ARG A 193 -0.01 7.31 1.94
C ARG A 193 -0.91 8.52 1.68
N SER A 194 -0.73 9.22 0.57
CA SER A 194 -1.58 10.37 0.20
C SER A 194 -3.00 9.92 -0.19
N THR A 195 -3.18 8.68 -0.64
CA THR A 195 -4.52 8.08 -0.85
C THR A 195 -5.33 8.08 0.45
N LEU A 196 -4.70 7.73 1.58
CA LEU A 196 -5.38 7.74 2.88
C LEU A 196 -5.80 9.17 3.28
N LEU A 197 -4.92 10.15 3.07
CA LEU A 197 -5.23 11.56 3.32
C LEU A 197 -6.38 12.05 2.42
N ALA A 198 -6.41 11.63 1.15
CA ALA A 198 -7.49 11.97 0.22
C ALA A 198 -8.83 11.38 0.67
N ILE A 199 -8.85 10.14 1.15
CA ILE A 199 -10.06 9.51 1.72
C ILE A 199 -10.52 10.29 2.95
N ILE A 200 -9.62 10.58 3.91
CA ILE A 200 -9.97 11.35 5.11
C ILE A 200 -10.51 12.74 4.75
N SER A 201 -9.87 13.43 3.81
CA SER A 201 -10.31 14.75 3.32
C SER A 201 -11.71 14.66 2.71
N THR A 202 -11.93 13.71 1.81
CA THR A 202 -13.22 13.52 1.13
C THR A 202 -14.33 13.19 2.13
N THR A 203 -14.07 12.27 3.06
CA THR A 203 -14.97 11.90 4.14
C THR A 203 -15.32 13.10 5.02
N THR A 204 -14.32 13.91 5.39
CA THR A 204 -14.54 15.13 6.19
C THR A 204 -15.43 16.13 5.45
N THR A 205 -15.19 16.35 4.15
CA THR A 205 -16.02 17.23 3.33
C THR A 205 -17.47 16.77 3.29
N TYR A 206 -17.73 15.48 3.04
CA TYR A 206 -19.09 14.94 3.05
C TYR A 206 -19.73 15.00 4.43
N MET A 207 -18.98 14.77 5.51
CA MET A 207 -19.48 14.91 6.87
C MET A 207 -19.97 16.33 7.15
N ILE A 208 -19.22 17.34 6.73
CA ILE A 208 -19.63 18.75 6.86
C ILE A 208 -20.94 19.01 6.12
N VAL A 209 -21.07 18.50 4.89
CA VAL A 209 -22.29 18.63 4.08
C VAL A 209 -23.48 17.97 4.78
N ILE A 210 -23.34 16.74 5.27
CA ILE A 210 -24.40 16.02 5.99
C ILE A 210 -24.82 16.80 7.25
N LEU A 211 -23.87 17.32 8.02
CA LEU A 211 -24.16 18.14 9.18
C LEU A 211 -24.96 19.39 8.80
N GLN A 212 -24.53 20.11 7.76
CA GLN A 212 -25.23 21.33 7.29
C GLN A 212 -26.67 21.06 6.89
N PHE A 213 -26.96 19.94 6.22
CA PHE A 213 -28.32 19.57 5.83
C PHE A 213 -29.16 18.98 6.96
N ASN A 214 -28.56 18.54 8.07
CA ASN A 214 -29.30 18.03 9.23
C ASN A 214 -29.65 19.16 10.24
N PHE A 215 -28.90 20.26 10.23
CA PHE A 215 -29.17 21.44 11.07
C PHE A 215 -30.09 22.50 10.41
N TYR A 216 -30.58 22.26 9.19
CA TYR A 216 -31.57 23.06 8.46
C TYR A 216 -32.81 22.23 8.16
#